data_AF-A0A1W9RDV2-F1
#
_entry.id   AF-A0A1W9RDV2-F1
#
_cell.length_a   1.000
_cell.length_b   1.000
_cell.length_c   1.000
_cell.angle_alpha   90.00
_cell.angle_beta   90.00
_cell.angle_gamma   90.00
#
_symmetry.space_group_name_H-M   'P 1'
#
loop_
_entity.id
_entity.type
_entity.pdbx_description
1 polymer ?
#
loop_
_entity_poly.entity_id
_entity_poly.type
_entity_poly.pdbx_seq_one_letter_code
_entity_poly.pdbx_strand_id
1 'polypeptide(L)' 'MLEYTGGICPITRCSKGLLNGPCGGMDKGKCEVDKERDCAWVLIYERLKKKGRLHLIERMFPPKDYSRHTKPASRSI' A
#
# COMPACT_ATOMS: atom_id res chain seq x y z
N MET A 1 -4.72 3.63 8.44
CA MET A 1 -3.99 2.80 7.44
C MET A 1 -2.48 3.09 7.49
N LEU A 2 -2.05 4.33 7.20
CA LEU A 2 -0.62 4.71 7.16
C LEU A 2 0.16 4.39 8.45
N GLU A 3 -0.47 4.48 9.62
CA GLU A 3 0.17 4.16 10.90
C GLU A 3 0.64 2.71 10.99
N TYR A 4 -0.07 1.79 10.34
CA TYR A 4 0.19 0.36 10.38
C TYR A 4 1.18 -0.11 9.31
N THR A 5 1.31 0.66 8.24
CA THR A 5 2.22 0.39 7.12
C THR A 5 3.51 1.19 7.21
N GLY A 6 3.86 1.67 8.41
CA GLY A 6 5.08 2.42 8.66
C GLY A 6 5.11 3.82 8.01
N GLY A 7 3.98 4.33 7.54
CA GLY A 7 3.86 5.63 6.85
C GLY A 7 3.96 5.55 5.33
N ILE A 8 3.77 4.36 4.74
CA ILE A 8 3.77 4.14 3.28
C ILE A 8 2.39 3.65 2.87
N CYS A 9 1.75 4.30 1.90
CA CYS A 9 0.48 3.82 1.37
C CYS A 9 0.73 2.69 0.36
N PRO A 10 0.28 1.45 0.63
CA PRO A 10 0.52 0.34 -0.28
C PRO A 10 -0.29 0.51 -1.58
N ILE A 11 -1.44 1.17 -1.54
CA ILE A 11 -2.28 1.43 -2.72
C ILE A 11 -1.60 2.40 -3.70
N THR A 12 -1.06 3.51 -3.22
CA THR A 12 -0.46 4.52 -4.12
C THR A 12 0.96 4.16 -4.55
N ARG A 13 1.69 3.41 -3.71
CA ARG A 13 3.09 3.04 -3.99
C ARG A 13 3.22 1.74 -4.79
N CYS A 14 2.28 0.80 -4.66
CA CYS A 14 2.29 -0.44 -5.43
C CYS A 14 1.66 -0.21 -6.80
N SER A 15 2.32 -0.65 -7.88
CA SER A 15 1.77 -0.58 -9.24
C SER A 15 0.48 -1.37 -9.43
N LYS A 16 0.21 -2.36 -8.55
CA LYS A 16 -1.02 -3.15 -8.54
C LYS A 16 -2.08 -2.63 -7.55
N GLY A 17 -1.77 -1.59 -6.77
CA GLY A 17 -2.71 -1.02 -5.80
C GLY A 17 -3.14 -1.98 -4.68
N LEU A 18 -2.36 -3.01 -4.38
CA LEU A 18 -2.72 -4.01 -3.38
C LEU A 18 -2.74 -3.42 -1.98
N LEU A 19 -3.84 -3.63 -1.26
CA LEU A 19 -4.03 -3.17 0.11
C LEU A 19 -3.55 -4.18 1.16
N ASN A 20 -3.79 -5.46 0.92
CA ASN A 20 -3.53 -6.53 1.87
C ASN A 20 -2.45 -7.46 1.31
N GLY A 21 -1.22 -7.32 1.81
CA GLY A 21 -0.08 -8.18 1.49
C GLY A 21 0.57 -7.93 0.11
N PRO A 22 1.79 -8.47 -0.08
CA PRO A 22 2.53 -8.38 -1.34
C PRO A 22 1.89 -9.23 -2.45
N CYS A 23 2.15 -8.83 -3.70
CA CYS A 23 1.71 -9.55 -4.91
C CYS A 23 2.50 -10.83 -5.22
N GLY A 24 3.60 -11.10 -4.49
CA GLY A 24 4.52 -12.21 -4.78
C GLY A 24 5.47 -11.96 -5.97
N GLY A 25 5.19 -11.02 -6.86
CA GLY A 25 6.05 -10.69 -8.01
C GLY A 25 7.20 -9.72 -7.71
N MET A 26 7.63 -9.59 -6.47
CA MET A 26 8.81 -8.77 -6.18
C MET A 26 10.08 -9.51 -6.61
N ASP A 27 10.96 -8.84 -7.37
CA ASP A 27 12.31 -9.32 -7.68
C ASP A 27 13.36 -8.46 -6.97
N LYS A 28 14.17 -9.06 -6.09
CA LYS A 28 15.29 -8.39 -5.37
C LYS A 28 14.93 -7.01 -4.76
N GLY A 29 13.71 -6.86 -4.23
CA GLY A 29 13.23 -5.61 -3.64
C GLY A 29 12.55 -4.63 -4.60
N LYS A 30 12.53 -4.92 -5.90
CA LYS A 30 11.89 -4.14 -6.97
C LYS A 30 10.57 -4.74 -7.41
N CYS A 31 9.74 -3.95 -8.07
CA CYS A 31 8.46 -4.39 -8.64
C CYS A 31 8.68 -5.16 -9.95
N GLU A 32 7.88 -6.20 -10.19
CA GLU A 32 7.85 -6.94 -11.47
C GLU A 32 7.39 -6.07 -12.65
N VAL A 33 6.52 -5.09 -12.39
CA VAL A 33 5.95 -4.24 -13.45
C VAL A 33 6.94 -3.15 -13.87
N ASP A 34 7.72 -2.65 -12.92
CA ASP A 34 8.63 -1.52 -13.09
C ASP A 34 9.88 -1.79 -12.25
N LYS A 35 10.97 -2.16 -12.95
CA LYS A 35 12.24 -2.57 -12.31
C LYS A 35 12.97 -1.42 -11.62
N GLU A 36 12.66 -0.18 -11.96
CA GLU A 36 13.27 0.98 -11.30
C GLU A 36 12.59 1.24 -9.95
N ARG A 37 11.31 0.89 -9.85
CA ARG A 37 10.47 1.12 -8.67
C ARG A 37 10.70 0.10 -7.57
N ASP A 38 10.91 0.60 -6.35
CA ASP A 38 10.95 -0.24 -5.15
C ASP A 38 9.57 -0.82 -4.83
N CYS A 39 9.55 -2.09 -4.45
CA CYS A 39 8.33 -2.75 -3.99
C CYS A 39 7.80 -2.08 -2.72
N ALA A 40 6.53 -1.64 -2.77
CA ALA A 40 5.88 -0.99 -1.64
C ALA A 40 5.95 -1.81 -0.34
N TRP A 41 5.73 -3.13 -0.43
CA TRP A 41 5.73 -4.03 0.72
C TRP A 41 7.12 -4.28 1.32
N VAL A 42 8.17 -4.22 0.50
CA VAL A 42 9.55 -4.28 0.99
C VAL A 42 9.87 -3.03 1.79
N LEU A 43 9.50 -1.85 1.27
CA LEU A 43 9.69 -0.60 1.99
C LEU A 43 8.89 -0.57 3.30
N ILE A 44 7.66 -1.08 3.30
CA ILE A 44 6.83 -1.21 4.50
C ILE A 44 7.52 -2.14 5.52
N TYR A 45 7.95 -3.33 5.08
CA TYR A 45 8.64 -4.30 5.92
C TYR A 45 9.90 -3.70 6.56
N GLU A 46 10.78 -3.10 5.76
CA GLU A 46 12.01 -2.46 6.23
C GLU A 46 11.73 -1.35 7.25
N ARG A 47 10.71 -0.53 7.00
CA ARG A 47 10.35 0.58 7.88
C ARG A 47 9.71 0.10 9.19
N LEU A 48 8.91 -0.97 9.15
CA LEU A 48 8.34 -1.60 10.34
C LEU A 48 9.41 -2.33 11.16
N LYS A 49 10.33 -3.03 10.49
CA LYS A 49 11.50 -3.68 11.11
C LYS A 49 12.36 -2.67 11.86
N LYS A 50 12.70 -1.55 11.23
CA LYS A 50 13.45 -0.44 11.87
C LYS A 50 12.73 0.16 13.08
N LYS A 51 11.40 0.10 13.12
CA LYS A 51 10.58 0.61 14.22
C LYS A 51 10.25 -0.46 15.28
N GLY A 52 10.69 -1.71 15.12
CA GLY A 52 10.31 -2.81 16.01
C GLY A 52 8.82 -3.17 15.98
N ARG A 53 8.09 -2.78 14.92
CA ARG A 53 6.63 -2.97 14.79
C ARG A 53 6.27 -3.98 13.70
N LEU A 54 7.07 -5.04 13.55
CA LEU A 54 6.92 -6.01 12.45
C LEU A 54 5.58 -6.73 12.48
N HIS A 55 5.03 -6.99 13.68
CA HIS A 55 3.71 -7.61 13.89
C HIS A 55 2.55 -6.89 13.17
N LEU A 56 2.72 -5.60 12.79
CA LEU A 56 1.69 -4.86 12.07
C LEU A 56 1.54 -5.29 10.62
N ILE A 57 2.53 -5.99 10.05
CA ILE A 57 2.48 -6.44 8.66
C ILE A 57 1.41 -7.51 8.43
N GLU A 58 1.03 -8.26 9.48
CA GLU A 58 0.01 -9.31 9.44
C GLU A 58 -1.41 -8.75 9.53
N ARG A 59 -1.55 -7.44 9.75
CA ARG A 59 -2.85 -6.79 9.86
C ARG A 59 -3.55 -6.73 8.50
N MET A 60 -4.72 -7.34 8.42
CA MET A 60 -5.61 -7.19 7.27
C MET A 60 -6.54 -5.98 7.43
N PHE A 61 -6.72 -5.23 6.35
CA PHE A 61 -7.71 -4.17 6.26
C PHE A 61 -9.00 -4.67 5.59
N PRO A 62 -10.17 -4.19 6.04
CA PRO A 62 -11.42 -4.52 5.36
C PRO A 62 -11.39 -4.01 3.91
N PRO A 63 -12.12 -4.66 3.00
CA PRO A 63 -12.29 -4.17 1.65
C PRO A 63 -12.86 -2.75 1.69
N LYS A 64 -12.35 -1.88 0.82
CA LYS A 64 -12.86 -0.52 0.71
C LYS A 64 -14.30 -0.57 0.20
N ASP A 65 -15.19 0.18 0.84
CA ASP A 65 -16.55 0.38 0.35
C ASP A 65 -16.52 1.34 -0.85
N TYR A 66 -16.93 0.83 -2.02
CA TYR A 66 -17.02 1.59 -3.27
C TYR A 66 -18.48 1.99 -3.62
N SER A 67 -19.46 1.67 -2.78
CA SER A 67 -20.88 1.98 -3.03
C SER A 67 -21.16 3.48 -3.18
N ARG A 68 -20.34 4.32 -2.52
CA ARG A 68 -20.46 5.78 -2.56
C ARG A 68 -19.40 6.37 -3.48
N HIS A 69 -19.78 6.60 -4.74
CA HIS A 69 -19.02 7.47 -5.62
C HIS A 69 -19.43 8.92 -5.35
N THR A 70 -18.65 9.63 -4.54
CA THR A 70 -18.83 11.09 -4.39
C THR A 70 -18.49 11.75 -5.73
N LYS A 71 -19.53 12.08 -6.52
CA LYS A 71 -19.36 13.07 -7.59
C LYS A 71 -18.95 14.38 -6.91
N PRO A 72 -17.87 15.06 -7.34
CA PRO A 72 -17.63 16.41 -6.84
C PRO A 72 -18.90 17.21 -7.11
N ALA A 73 -19.41 17.91 -6.10
CA ALA A 73 -20.57 18.77 -6.26
C ALA A 73 -20.25 19.72 -7.42
N SER A 74 -21.04 19.66 -8.50
CA SER A 74 -20.99 20.65 -9.56
C SER A 74 -21.32 21.99 -8.91
N ARG A 75 -20.29 22.80 -8.64
CA ARG A 75 -20.50 24.21 -8.33
C ARG A 75 -21.02 24.84 -9.62
N SER A 76 -22.34 24.97 -9.73
CA SER A 76 -22.94 25.93 -10.63
C SER A 76 -22.45 27.30 -10.19
N ILE A 77 -21.62 27.91 -11.02
CA ILE A 77 -21.29 29.35 -10.97
C ILE A 77 -22.50 30.12 -11.45
#